data_AF-A0A2E0QLW9-F1
#
_entry.id   AF-A0A2E0QLW9-F1
#
_cell.length_a   1.000
_cell.length_b   1.000
_cell.length_c   1.000
_cell.angle_alpha   90.00
_cell.angle_beta   90.00
_cell.angle_gamma   90.00
#
_symmetry.space_group_name_H-M   'P 1'
#
loop_
_entity.id
_entity.type
_entity.pdbx_description
1 polymer ?
#
loop_
_entity_poly.entity_id
_entity_poly.type
_entity_poly.pdbx_seq_one_letter_code
_entity_poly.pdbx_strand_id
1 'polypeptide(L)'
;VNKVGSPGSYYYPFRRNKKLPKKPLQPSDIPNFSNAPKDSYLTDLLSQEAADFIGKNSKKPFFAILSHYSVHTPIQARELDAKKYRKRMNKIGISVETKTRKERESTTRISQNNPEYAAMVESVDRSVGRVMNKLEEVGVIENTLVIFTSDNGGLSTLQRNLRSGPASCLPLRAGKGWLYEGGIKIPTIISWPGKIAPYSLSDTPITTCDIYPTLLTSAGLINKSNQSFDGVDLTPLFKNKELKERSLFWHFPHYHGSGNRPSSSIRKGLFKLIRWYEDGSEELYNLKTDLSEENDLSKVNASKRAELSNELSHWLKSSGAHLPEMNQNN
;
A
#
# COMPACT_ATOMS: atom_id res chain seq x y z
N VAL A 1 7.30 -14.53 -5.71
CA VAL A 1 7.41 -13.77 -4.44
C VAL A 1 7.91 -14.72 -3.35
N ASN A 2 8.74 -14.26 -2.41
CA ASN A 2 9.23 -15.09 -1.30
C ASN A 2 8.12 -15.32 -0.24
N LYS A 3 8.43 -16.04 0.85
CA LYS A 3 7.40 -16.47 1.82
C LYS A 3 7.00 -15.39 2.83
N VAL A 4 7.69 -14.26 2.90
CA VAL A 4 7.55 -13.28 3.99
C VAL A 4 7.36 -11.84 3.51
N GLY A 5 7.27 -11.60 2.20
CA GLY A 5 7.05 -10.28 1.59
C GLY A 5 8.24 -9.31 1.66
N SER A 6 9.22 -9.56 2.53
CA SER A 6 10.45 -8.77 2.66
C SER A 6 11.66 -9.52 2.12
N PRO A 7 12.54 -8.88 1.32
CA PRO A 7 13.72 -9.54 0.80
C PRO A 7 14.80 -9.65 1.89
N GLY A 8 15.61 -10.71 1.86
CA GLY A 8 16.76 -10.83 2.76
C GLY A 8 17.80 -9.72 2.54
N SER A 9 17.92 -9.24 1.29
CA SER A 9 18.72 -8.09 0.89
C SER A 9 18.23 -7.55 -0.46
N TYR A 10 18.37 -6.24 -0.70
CA TYR A 10 18.12 -5.63 -2.02
C TYR A 10 19.32 -5.74 -2.97
N TYR A 11 20.48 -6.12 -2.46
CA TYR A 11 21.68 -6.39 -3.24
C TYR A 11 21.93 -7.87 -3.40
N TYR A 12 22.44 -8.27 -4.57
CA TYR A 12 22.90 -9.63 -4.83
C TYR A 12 23.83 -10.12 -3.69
N PRO A 13 23.67 -11.36 -3.19
CA PRO A 13 22.81 -12.45 -3.66
C PRO A 13 21.35 -12.42 -3.16
N PHE A 14 20.86 -11.26 -2.69
CA PHE A 14 19.51 -11.05 -2.16
C PHE A 14 19.17 -11.89 -0.92
N ARG A 15 20.18 -12.18 -0.10
CA ARG A 15 20.07 -12.98 1.13
C ARG A 15 20.47 -12.19 2.35
N ARG A 16 19.87 -12.53 3.49
CA ARG A 16 20.20 -11.91 4.78
C ARG A 16 21.62 -12.23 5.23
N ASN A 17 22.07 -13.48 5.03
CA ASN A 17 23.44 -13.90 5.29
C ASN A 17 24.10 -14.34 3.99
N LYS A 18 25.07 -13.54 3.52
CA LYS A 18 25.80 -13.76 2.26
C LYS A 18 26.71 -14.99 2.30
N LYS A 19 27.00 -15.53 3.49
CA LYS A 19 27.88 -16.69 3.70
C LYS A 19 27.13 -18.02 3.87
N LEU A 20 25.79 -18.04 3.93
CA LEU A 20 25.04 -19.28 4.14
C LEU A 20 25.14 -20.21 2.93
N PRO A 21 25.33 -21.53 3.16
CA PRO A 21 25.48 -22.52 2.10
C PRO A 21 24.19 -22.66 1.29
N LYS A 22 24.33 -23.15 0.05
CA LYS A 22 23.23 -23.41 -0.88
C LYS A 22 22.23 -24.41 -0.26
N LYS A 23 20.93 -24.08 -0.41
CA LYS A 23 19.70 -24.88 -0.19
C LYS A 23 19.55 -25.61 1.18
N PRO A 24 18.36 -25.54 1.81
CA PRO A 24 17.16 -24.82 1.38
C PRO A 24 17.31 -23.29 1.53
N LEU A 25 16.62 -22.53 0.69
CA LEU A 25 16.55 -21.06 0.82
C LEU A 25 15.82 -20.69 2.10
N GLN A 26 16.26 -19.61 2.75
CA GLN A 26 15.54 -19.05 3.88
C GLN A 26 14.25 -18.37 3.38
N PRO A 27 13.19 -18.23 4.23
CA PRO A 27 11.90 -17.65 3.81
C PRO A 27 11.97 -16.26 3.16
N SER A 28 12.99 -15.47 3.51
CA SER A 28 13.23 -14.12 2.98
C SER A 28 14.15 -14.07 1.75
N ASP A 29 14.85 -15.15 1.43
CA ASP A 29 15.74 -15.18 0.27
C ASP A 29 14.93 -15.09 -1.03
N ILE A 30 15.50 -14.46 -2.06
CA ILE A 30 14.86 -14.36 -3.38
C ILE A 30 15.19 -15.62 -4.19
N PRO A 31 14.18 -16.43 -4.57
CA PRO A 31 14.43 -17.70 -5.27
C PRO A 31 14.78 -17.49 -6.75
N ASN A 32 14.27 -16.43 -7.36
CA ASN A 32 14.59 -16.01 -8.71
C ASN A 32 15.90 -15.19 -8.70
N PHE A 33 16.64 -15.12 -9.81
CA PHE A 33 17.90 -14.35 -9.94
C PHE A 33 19.16 -14.91 -9.26
N SER A 34 19.27 -16.23 -9.09
CA SER A 34 20.50 -16.85 -8.55
C SER A 34 21.78 -16.52 -9.34
N ASN A 35 21.62 -16.25 -10.64
CA ASN A 35 22.71 -15.99 -11.59
C ASN A 35 22.83 -14.50 -11.95
N ALA A 36 22.16 -13.60 -11.22
CA ALA A 36 22.27 -12.17 -11.50
C ALA A 36 23.71 -11.67 -11.33
N PRO A 37 24.12 -10.65 -12.11
CA PRO A 37 25.45 -10.05 -11.98
C PRO A 37 25.74 -9.58 -10.55
N LYS A 38 27.03 -9.60 -10.19
CA LYS A 38 27.50 -8.97 -8.95
C LYS A 38 27.03 -7.51 -8.91
N ASP A 39 26.68 -7.04 -7.72
CA ASP A 39 26.18 -5.67 -7.46
C ASP A 39 24.81 -5.34 -8.06
N SER A 40 24.09 -6.33 -8.60
CA SER A 40 22.70 -6.15 -9.04
C SER A 40 21.79 -5.70 -7.89
N TYR A 41 20.87 -4.79 -8.23
CA TYR A 41 19.87 -4.27 -7.33
C TYR A 41 18.48 -4.84 -7.66
N LEU A 42 17.79 -5.39 -6.67
CA LEU A 42 16.59 -6.21 -6.87
C LEU A 42 15.47 -5.47 -7.60
N THR A 43 15.27 -4.18 -7.29
CA THR A 43 14.25 -3.33 -7.94
C THR A 43 14.52 -3.17 -9.43
N ASP A 44 15.79 -3.01 -9.81
CA ASP A 44 16.19 -2.86 -11.21
C ASP A 44 15.97 -4.17 -11.98
N LEU A 45 16.35 -5.32 -11.41
CA LEU A 45 16.13 -6.63 -12.04
C LEU A 45 14.65 -6.93 -12.29
N LEU A 46 13.78 -6.70 -11.30
CA LEU A 46 12.34 -6.95 -11.45
C LEU A 46 11.73 -6.13 -12.59
N SER A 47 12.15 -4.88 -12.71
CA SER A 47 11.66 -4.00 -13.76
C SER A 47 12.23 -4.32 -15.14
N GLN A 48 13.45 -4.86 -15.20
CA GLN A 48 14.02 -5.39 -16.45
C GLN A 48 13.23 -6.60 -16.91
N GLU A 49 12.92 -7.55 -16.02
CA GLU A 49 12.08 -8.71 -16.36
C GLU A 49 10.69 -8.30 -16.85
N ALA A 50 10.08 -7.27 -16.23
CA ALA A 50 8.80 -6.74 -16.69
C ALA A 50 8.90 -6.11 -18.09
N ALA A 51 9.96 -5.32 -18.35
CA ALA A 51 10.20 -4.74 -19.67
C ALA A 51 10.47 -5.82 -20.73
N ASP A 52 11.24 -6.86 -20.39
CA ASP A 52 11.51 -7.97 -21.29
C ASP A 52 10.25 -8.79 -21.57
N PHE A 53 9.40 -8.99 -20.57
CA PHE A 53 8.09 -9.62 -20.74
C PHE A 53 7.20 -8.82 -21.69
N ILE A 54 7.10 -7.50 -21.50
CA ILE A 54 6.33 -6.62 -22.38
C ILE A 54 6.87 -6.69 -23.82
N GLY A 55 8.19 -6.59 -24.00
CA GLY A 55 8.81 -6.66 -25.32
C GLY A 55 8.54 -7.99 -26.04
N LYS A 56 8.60 -9.12 -25.31
CA LYS A 56 8.30 -10.46 -25.87
C LYS A 56 6.83 -10.66 -26.22
N ASN A 57 5.92 -9.94 -25.57
CA ASN A 57 4.48 -10.16 -25.68
C ASN A 57 3.73 -9.01 -26.39
N SER A 58 4.41 -7.98 -26.90
CA SER A 58 3.79 -6.78 -27.49
C SER A 58 2.82 -7.05 -28.65
N LYS A 59 2.94 -8.21 -29.32
CA LYS A 59 2.06 -8.61 -30.43
C LYS A 59 0.71 -9.22 -30.00
N LYS A 60 0.47 -9.42 -28.71
CA LYS A 60 -0.78 -9.96 -28.16
C LYS A 60 -1.17 -9.21 -26.87
N PRO A 61 -2.45 -9.22 -26.46
CA PRO A 61 -2.83 -8.71 -25.15
C PRO A 61 -2.03 -9.42 -24.05
N PHE A 62 -1.54 -8.64 -23.09
CA PHE A 62 -0.81 -9.16 -21.94
C PHE A 62 -1.39 -8.60 -20.64
N PHE A 63 -1.15 -9.34 -19.56
CA PHE A 63 -1.41 -8.89 -18.20
C PHE A 63 -0.12 -9.07 -17.40
N ALA A 64 0.35 -7.99 -16.78
CA ALA A 64 1.57 -7.99 -15.99
C ALA A 64 1.31 -7.37 -14.62
N ILE A 65 1.73 -8.06 -13.57
CA ILE A 65 1.80 -7.50 -12.22
C ILE A 65 3.27 -7.40 -11.85
N LEU A 66 3.78 -6.17 -11.77
CA LEU A 66 5.11 -5.88 -11.24
C LEU A 66 4.99 -5.55 -9.75
N SER A 67 5.04 -6.58 -8.91
CA SER A 67 5.05 -6.41 -7.45
C SER A 67 6.47 -6.21 -6.93
N HIS A 68 6.87 -4.97 -6.69
CA HIS A 68 8.15 -4.67 -6.07
C HIS A 68 8.22 -5.19 -4.62
N TYR A 69 9.40 -5.66 -4.22
CA TYR A 69 9.73 -5.76 -2.79
C TYR A 69 9.95 -4.38 -2.18
N SER A 70 10.49 -3.44 -2.97
CA SER A 70 10.64 -2.05 -2.56
C SER A 70 9.27 -1.46 -2.24
N VAL A 71 9.10 -0.70 -1.17
CA VAL A 71 10.13 -0.15 -0.27
C VAL A 71 10.18 -0.83 1.10
N HIS A 72 9.86 -2.12 1.15
CA HIS A 72 9.84 -2.88 2.40
C HIS A 72 11.23 -2.93 3.07
N THR A 73 11.29 -3.04 4.40
CA THR A 73 12.53 -3.33 5.12
C THR A 73 13.20 -4.63 4.65
N PRO A 74 14.53 -4.77 4.73
CA PRO A 74 15.48 -3.80 5.28
C PRO A 74 15.68 -2.58 4.37
N ILE A 75 15.84 -1.38 4.94
CA ILE A 75 16.06 -0.16 4.16
C ILE A 75 17.50 -0.16 3.64
N GLN A 76 17.68 -0.56 2.38
CA GLN A 76 18.97 -0.75 1.73
C GLN A 76 18.99 -0.07 0.37
N ALA A 77 19.11 1.26 0.37
CA ALA A 77 19.19 2.03 -0.87
C ALA A 77 20.55 1.87 -1.57
N ARG A 78 20.57 2.23 -2.86
CA ARG A 78 21.80 2.53 -3.61
C ARG A 78 22.52 3.71 -2.96
N GLU A 79 23.79 3.52 -2.62
CA GLU A 79 24.55 4.54 -1.85
C GLU A 79 24.69 5.87 -2.60
N LEU A 80 24.80 5.83 -3.93
CA LEU A 80 24.83 7.06 -4.75
C LEU A 80 23.52 7.87 -4.62
N ASP A 81 22.37 7.20 -4.61
CA ASP A 81 21.07 7.84 -4.45
C ASP A 81 20.89 8.35 -3.03
N ALA A 82 21.27 7.56 -2.01
CA ALA A 82 21.21 8.00 -0.62
C ALA A 82 22.08 9.26 -0.40
N LYS A 83 23.29 9.31 -0.98
CA LYS A 83 24.14 10.52 -0.98
C LYS A 83 23.45 11.72 -1.62
N LYS A 84 22.75 11.54 -2.73
CA LYS A 84 21.96 12.60 -3.38
C LYS A 84 20.89 13.15 -2.41
N TYR A 85 20.15 12.29 -1.72
CA TYR A 85 19.12 12.75 -0.76
C TYR A 85 19.71 13.39 0.50
N ARG A 86 20.84 12.89 1.02
CA ARG A 86 21.55 13.56 2.14
C ARG A 86 21.97 14.97 1.75
N LYS A 87 22.55 15.17 0.56
CA LYS A 87 22.89 16.51 0.03
C LYS A 87 21.65 17.39 -0.14
N ARG A 88 20.55 16.83 -0.68
CA ARG A 88 19.29 17.56 -0.86
C ARG A 88 18.73 18.02 0.49
N MET A 89 18.67 17.15 1.49
CA MET A 89 18.20 17.47 2.85
C MET A 89 18.96 18.65 3.44
N ASN A 90 20.30 18.63 3.36
CA ASN A 90 21.14 19.74 3.82
C ASN A 90 20.84 21.04 3.06
N LYS A 91 20.69 20.97 1.72
CA LYS A 91 20.40 22.14 0.88
C LYS A 91 19.06 22.80 1.22
N ILE A 92 18.03 22.02 1.57
CA ILE A 92 16.69 22.53 1.86
C ILE A 92 16.39 22.65 3.37
N GLY A 93 17.40 22.48 4.23
CA GLY A 93 17.28 22.66 5.67
C GLY A 93 16.39 21.64 6.39
N ILE A 94 16.20 20.42 5.85
CA ILE A 94 15.48 19.36 6.57
C ILE A 94 16.38 18.83 7.70
N SER A 95 15.89 18.91 8.94
CA SER A 95 16.58 18.35 10.10
C SER A 95 16.84 16.84 9.94
N VAL A 96 18.01 16.39 10.38
CA VAL A 96 18.35 14.95 10.48
C VAL A 96 17.68 14.28 11.69
N GLU A 97 17.21 15.07 12.65
CA GLU A 97 16.53 14.58 13.85
C GLU A 97 15.20 13.91 13.47
N THR A 98 15.06 12.63 13.83
CA THR A 98 13.80 11.93 13.60
C THR A 98 12.79 12.32 14.69
N LYS A 99 11.73 13.01 14.28
CA LYS A 99 10.64 13.37 15.18
C LYS A 99 9.62 12.25 15.25
N THR A 100 9.11 11.99 16.44
CA THR A 100 8.12 10.95 16.70
C THR A 100 7.02 11.45 17.63
N ARG A 101 5.84 10.82 17.56
CA ARG A 101 4.76 10.98 18.53
C ARG A 101 4.35 9.62 19.11
N LYS A 102 3.84 9.63 20.34
CA LYS A 102 3.21 8.44 20.94
C LYS A 102 1.92 8.12 20.17
N GLU A 103 1.69 6.84 19.90
CA GLU A 103 0.46 6.32 19.29
C GLU A 103 0.03 5.10 20.10
N ARG A 104 -0.85 5.28 21.08
CA ARG A 104 -1.15 4.27 22.12
C ARG A 104 0.17 3.71 22.71
N GLU A 105 0.39 2.40 22.68
CA GLU A 105 1.62 1.75 23.15
C GLU A 105 2.75 1.69 22.10
N SER A 106 2.60 2.46 21.03
CA SER A 106 3.51 2.51 19.87
C SER A 106 4.09 3.91 19.67
N THR A 107 5.00 4.02 18.71
CA THR A 107 5.66 5.27 18.34
C THR A 107 5.54 5.47 16.83
N THR A 108 4.99 6.61 16.43
CA THR A 108 4.80 7.00 15.04
C THR A 108 5.84 8.05 14.64
N ARG A 109 6.56 7.81 13.53
CA ARG A 109 7.44 8.81 12.93
C ARG A 109 6.64 9.90 12.22
N ILE A 110 6.96 11.14 12.54
CA ILE A 110 6.27 12.34 12.03
C ILE A 110 7.18 13.24 11.17
N SER A 111 8.35 12.74 10.75
CA SER A 111 9.29 13.46 9.89
C SER A 111 9.70 12.63 8.67
N GLN A 112 9.61 13.24 7.47
CA GLN A 112 10.09 12.66 6.21
C GLN A 112 11.55 13.03 5.94
N ASN A 113 12.46 12.49 6.76
CA ASN A 113 13.88 12.81 6.73
C ASN A 113 14.78 11.56 6.69
N ASN A 114 14.33 10.52 5.99
CA ASN A 114 15.08 9.29 5.77
C ASN A 114 15.65 9.25 4.34
N PRO A 115 16.93 9.59 4.13
CA PRO A 115 17.50 9.67 2.79
C PRO A 115 17.61 8.31 2.10
N GLU A 116 17.82 7.22 2.84
CA GLU A 116 17.82 5.88 2.29
C GLU A 116 16.41 5.47 1.83
N TYR A 117 15.37 5.78 2.61
CA TYR A 117 14.00 5.50 2.20
C TYR A 117 13.61 6.29 0.94
N ALA A 118 13.96 7.58 0.89
CA ALA A 118 13.73 8.42 -0.30
C ALA A 118 14.45 7.85 -1.55
N ALA A 119 15.68 7.36 -1.39
CA ALA A 119 16.43 6.71 -2.46
C ALA A 119 15.80 5.38 -2.93
N MET A 120 15.19 4.61 -2.03
CA MET A 120 14.44 3.41 -2.41
C MET A 120 13.16 3.75 -3.17
N VAL A 121 12.46 4.82 -2.78
CA VAL A 121 11.30 5.34 -3.54
C VAL A 121 11.74 5.78 -4.95
N GLU A 122 12.86 6.49 -5.08
CA GLU A 122 13.42 6.85 -6.39
C GLU A 122 13.78 5.61 -7.24
N SER A 123 14.19 4.51 -6.60
CA SER A 123 14.45 3.27 -7.34
C SER A 123 13.16 2.66 -7.93
N VAL A 124 12.02 2.81 -7.23
CA VAL A 124 10.70 2.42 -7.78
C VAL A 124 10.29 3.38 -8.90
N ASP A 125 10.51 4.68 -8.73
CA ASP A 125 10.24 5.68 -9.78
C ASP A 125 10.99 5.38 -11.08
N ARG A 126 12.30 5.09 -11.01
CA ARG A 126 13.09 4.65 -12.18
C ARG A 126 12.59 3.33 -12.77
N SER A 127 12.13 2.40 -11.93
CA SER A 127 11.51 1.16 -12.40
C SER A 127 10.24 1.44 -13.19
N VAL A 128 9.39 2.38 -12.73
CA VAL A 128 8.18 2.78 -13.47
C VAL A 128 8.60 3.40 -14.80
N GLY A 129 9.57 4.32 -14.80
CA GLY A 129 10.12 4.90 -16.03
C GLY A 129 10.61 3.85 -17.03
N ARG A 130 11.31 2.79 -16.57
CA ARG A 130 11.76 1.68 -17.42
C ARG A 130 10.59 0.94 -18.09
N VAL A 131 9.51 0.68 -17.35
CA VAL A 131 8.30 0.02 -17.90
C VAL A 131 7.58 0.93 -18.89
N MET A 132 7.39 2.21 -18.54
CA MET A 132 6.71 3.19 -19.40
C MET A 132 7.48 3.38 -20.72
N ASN A 133 8.81 3.58 -20.65
CA ASN A 133 9.66 3.70 -21.83
C ASN A 133 9.57 2.45 -22.71
N LYS A 134 9.49 1.25 -22.13
CA LYS A 134 9.35 0.02 -22.90
C LYS A 134 8.00 -0.07 -23.61
N LEU A 135 6.91 0.35 -22.97
CA LEU A 135 5.57 0.40 -23.59
C LEU A 135 5.55 1.37 -24.78
N GLU A 136 6.21 2.52 -24.66
CA GLU A 136 6.40 3.48 -25.75
C GLU A 136 7.27 2.91 -26.87
N GLU A 137 8.44 2.34 -26.54
CA GLU A 137 9.39 1.77 -27.49
C GLU A 137 8.75 0.71 -28.39
N VAL A 138 7.88 -0.14 -27.83
CA VAL A 138 7.20 -1.20 -28.60
C VAL A 138 5.83 -0.77 -29.15
N GLY A 139 5.46 0.50 -28.99
CA GLY A 139 4.28 1.11 -29.62
C GLY A 139 2.94 0.60 -29.10
N VAL A 140 2.83 0.27 -27.81
CA VAL A 140 1.59 -0.28 -27.21
C VAL A 140 1.01 0.58 -26.08
N ILE A 141 1.62 1.74 -25.80
CA ILE A 141 1.25 2.58 -24.65
C ILE A 141 -0.21 3.09 -24.72
N GLU A 142 -0.72 3.45 -25.90
CA GLU A 142 -2.09 3.92 -26.08
C GLU A 142 -3.14 2.83 -25.86
N ASN A 143 -2.73 1.57 -25.98
CA ASN A 143 -3.59 0.40 -25.76
C ASN A 143 -3.29 -0.32 -24.43
N THR A 144 -2.59 0.34 -23.51
CA THR A 144 -2.24 -0.24 -22.20
C THR A 144 -2.87 0.56 -21.07
N LEU A 145 -3.66 -0.11 -20.23
CA LEU A 145 -4.10 0.39 -18.94
C LEU A 145 -2.99 0.17 -17.91
N VAL A 146 -2.44 1.25 -17.36
CA VAL A 146 -1.41 1.23 -16.31
C VAL A 146 -2.02 1.65 -14.98
N ILE A 147 -1.86 0.80 -13.96
CA ILE A 147 -2.28 1.10 -12.58
C ILE A 147 -1.04 1.07 -11.69
N PHE A 148 -0.68 2.21 -11.10
CA PHE A 148 0.33 2.30 -10.06
C PHE A 148 -0.37 2.42 -8.71
N THR A 149 -0.08 1.52 -7.78
CA THR A 149 -0.67 1.55 -6.43
C THR A 149 0.24 0.88 -5.39
N SER A 150 -0.23 0.77 -4.14
CA SER A 150 0.45 0.09 -3.04
C SER A 150 -0.47 -0.90 -2.33
N ASP A 151 0.08 -1.81 -1.53
CA ASP A 151 -0.71 -2.82 -0.80
C ASP A 151 -1.27 -2.30 0.53
N ASN A 152 -0.57 -1.36 1.17
CA ASN A 152 -0.95 -0.71 2.43
C ASN A 152 -0.23 0.63 2.60
N GLY A 153 -0.62 1.39 3.63
CA GLY A 153 0.07 2.61 4.03
C GLY A 153 1.54 2.43 4.43
N GLY A 154 2.28 3.54 4.51
CA GLY A 154 3.70 3.54 4.81
C GLY A 154 4.02 3.02 6.23
N LEU A 155 5.17 2.35 6.39
CA LEU A 155 5.64 1.95 7.73
C LEU A 155 6.12 3.18 8.51
N SER A 156 5.22 3.81 9.26
CA SER A 156 5.51 4.97 10.12
C SER A 156 5.45 4.64 11.61
N THR A 157 4.61 3.66 12.00
CA THR A 157 4.36 3.27 13.40
C THR A 157 4.96 1.92 13.73
N LEU A 158 5.70 1.85 14.84
CA LEU A 158 6.27 0.62 15.38
C LEU A 158 6.08 0.57 16.91
N GLN A 159 6.06 -0.64 17.49
CA GLN A 159 6.00 -0.79 18.95
C GLN A 159 7.14 -0.01 19.62
N ARG A 160 6.87 0.57 20.81
CA ARG A 160 7.74 1.56 21.48
C ARG A 160 9.21 1.11 21.67
N ASN A 161 9.46 -0.19 21.80
CA ASN A 161 10.80 -0.74 22.03
C ASN A 161 11.57 -1.02 20.72
N LEU A 162 11.01 -0.69 19.56
CA LEU A 162 11.65 -0.81 18.26
C LEU A 162 12.11 0.56 17.75
N ARG A 163 13.01 0.56 16.75
CA ARG A 163 13.36 1.81 16.03
C ARG A 163 12.10 2.40 15.39
N SER A 164 12.04 3.72 15.22
CA SER A 164 10.95 4.38 14.48
C SER A 164 10.84 3.87 13.05
N GLY A 165 9.63 3.86 12.47
CA GLY A 165 9.42 3.48 11.07
C GLY A 165 10.26 4.32 10.08
N PRO A 166 10.49 3.83 8.85
CA PRO A 166 11.27 4.56 7.87
C PRO A 166 10.53 5.74 7.22
N ALA A 167 9.20 5.75 7.26
CA ALA A 167 8.35 6.72 6.59
C ALA A 167 7.56 7.60 7.57
N SER A 168 6.93 8.65 7.06
CA SER A 168 5.88 9.38 7.77
C SER A 168 4.69 9.58 6.83
N CYS A 169 3.49 9.37 7.36
CA CYS A 169 2.23 9.45 6.63
C CYS A 169 1.47 10.76 6.91
N LEU A 170 2.06 11.73 7.61
CA LEU A 170 1.39 12.99 7.92
C LEU A 170 0.82 13.68 6.64
N PRO A 171 -0.37 14.29 6.73
CA PRO A 171 -1.17 14.49 7.94
C PRO A 171 -1.95 13.25 8.42
N LEU A 172 -1.93 12.15 7.68
CA LEU A 172 -2.67 10.93 8.04
C LEU A 172 -2.13 10.30 9.33
N ARG A 173 -3.02 9.69 10.11
CA ARG A 173 -2.66 9.07 11.39
C ARG A 173 -2.10 7.66 11.23
N ALA A 174 -1.07 7.37 12.02
CA ALA A 174 -0.35 6.10 12.05
C ALA A 174 0.17 5.65 10.66
N GLY A 175 0.20 4.34 10.41
CA GLY A 175 0.81 3.72 9.24
C GLY A 175 0.51 2.24 9.14
N LYS A 176 1.33 1.50 8.37
CA LYS A 176 1.20 0.05 8.14
C LYS A 176 0.71 -0.72 9.37
N GLY A 177 -0.34 -1.50 9.15
CA GLY A 177 -0.96 -2.37 10.16
C GLY A 177 -2.05 -1.72 11.00
N TRP A 178 -2.26 -0.40 10.91
CA TRP A 178 -3.34 0.32 11.59
C TRP A 178 -4.50 0.59 10.64
N LEU A 179 -5.72 0.64 11.17
CA LEU A 179 -6.93 1.01 10.40
C LEU A 179 -7.18 2.53 10.34
N TYR A 180 -6.30 3.36 10.95
CA TYR A 180 -6.24 4.80 10.70
C TYR A 180 -5.84 5.10 9.24
N GLU A 181 -6.16 6.29 8.73
CA GLU A 181 -5.96 6.69 7.32
C GLU A 181 -4.52 6.48 6.85
N GLY A 182 -3.51 6.66 7.72
CA GLY A 182 -2.11 6.46 7.35
C GLY A 182 -1.75 5.01 7.05
N GLY A 183 -2.53 4.05 7.54
CA GLY A 183 -2.34 2.62 7.30
C GLY A 183 -3.12 2.05 6.13
N ILE A 184 -4.23 2.69 5.73
CA ILE A 184 -5.13 2.20 4.67
C ILE A 184 -5.15 3.06 3.41
N LYS A 185 -4.80 4.35 3.49
CA LYS A 185 -4.75 5.24 2.33
C LYS A 185 -3.44 5.05 1.58
N ILE A 186 -3.56 4.74 0.29
CA ILE A 186 -2.46 4.41 -0.61
C ILE A 186 -2.44 5.36 -1.81
N PRO A 187 -1.26 5.64 -2.40
CA PRO A 187 -1.23 6.33 -3.69
C PRO A 187 -1.85 5.42 -4.75
N THR A 188 -2.71 5.97 -5.61
CA THR A 188 -3.25 5.25 -6.77
C THR A 188 -3.26 6.19 -7.97
N ILE A 189 -2.61 5.77 -9.05
CA ILE A 189 -2.59 6.47 -10.34
C ILE A 189 -3.06 5.47 -11.39
N ILE A 190 -4.04 5.86 -12.20
CA ILE A 190 -4.54 5.06 -13.31
C ILE A 190 -4.35 5.86 -14.58
N SER A 191 -3.61 5.30 -15.54
CA SER A 191 -3.30 5.93 -16.83
C SER A 191 -3.74 5.03 -17.97
N TRP A 192 -4.45 5.60 -18.93
CA TRP A 192 -4.81 4.96 -20.18
C TRP A 192 -4.95 6.04 -21.27
N PRO A 193 -3.88 6.30 -22.04
CA PRO A 193 -3.90 7.36 -23.05
C PRO A 193 -5.06 7.19 -24.03
N GLY A 194 -5.75 8.29 -24.32
CA GLY A 194 -6.93 8.29 -25.20
C GLY A 194 -8.22 7.71 -24.58
N LYS A 195 -8.17 7.14 -23.36
CA LYS A 195 -9.35 6.64 -22.62
C LYS A 195 -9.61 7.40 -21.33
N ILE A 196 -8.56 7.87 -20.67
CA ILE A 196 -8.61 8.68 -19.45
C ILE A 196 -8.05 10.06 -19.77
N ALA A 197 -8.75 11.12 -19.34
CA ALA A 197 -8.25 12.49 -19.49
C ALA A 197 -6.95 12.68 -18.68
N PRO A 198 -5.87 13.20 -19.29
CA PRO A 198 -4.60 13.38 -18.60
C PRO A 198 -4.76 14.41 -17.46
N TYR A 199 -3.98 14.22 -16.38
CA TYR A 199 -3.96 15.10 -15.21
C TYR A 199 -5.32 15.28 -14.50
N SER A 200 -6.27 14.36 -14.71
CA SER A 200 -7.54 14.35 -13.99
C SER A 200 -7.35 13.89 -12.54
N LEU A 201 -8.20 14.40 -11.65
CA LEU A 201 -8.25 14.03 -10.24
C LEU A 201 -9.65 13.52 -9.90
N SER A 202 -9.73 12.52 -9.03
CA SER A 202 -10.98 12.00 -8.47
C SER A 202 -10.82 11.82 -6.97
N ASP A 203 -11.71 12.44 -6.20
CA ASP A 203 -11.79 12.28 -4.75
C ASP A 203 -12.72 11.13 -4.33
N THR A 204 -13.27 10.39 -5.30
CA THR A 204 -14.13 9.25 -5.04
C THR A 204 -13.35 8.16 -4.28
N PRO A 205 -13.80 7.74 -3.08
CA PRO A 205 -13.14 6.68 -2.34
C PRO A 205 -13.23 5.34 -3.09
N ILE A 206 -12.06 4.73 -3.31
CA ILE A 206 -11.91 3.41 -3.93
C ILE A 206 -11.13 2.48 -3.00
N THR A 207 -11.19 1.18 -3.26
CA THR A 207 -10.46 0.13 -2.57
C THR A 207 -9.78 -0.80 -3.57
N THR A 208 -8.75 -1.53 -3.15
CA THR A 208 -8.00 -2.47 -3.99
C THR A 208 -8.91 -3.54 -4.63
N CYS A 209 -10.02 -3.90 -3.99
CA CYS A 209 -11.00 -4.84 -4.54
C CYS A 209 -11.63 -4.36 -5.86
N ASP A 210 -11.67 -3.05 -6.10
CA ASP A 210 -12.26 -2.45 -7.32
C ASP A 210 -11.40 -2.68 -8.55
N ILE A 211 -10.10 -2.96 -8.37
CA ILE A 211 -9.16 -3.18 -9.47
C ILE A 211 -9.61 -4.40 -10.29
N TYR A 212 -10.06 -5.47 -9.64
CA TYR A 212 -10.43 -6.71 -10.33
C TYR A 212 -11.60 -6.53 -11.34
N PRO A 213 -12.80 -6.06 -10.94
CA PRO A 213 -13.88 -5.83 -11.90
C PRO A 213 -13.51 -4.76 -12.93
N THR A 214 -12.72 -3.74 -12.58
CA THR A 214 -12.24 -2.73 -13.52
C THR A 214 -11.36 -3.35 -14.63
N LEU A 215 -10.46 -4.27 -14.27
CA LEU A 215 -9.63 -5.00 -15.23
C LEU A 215 -10.49 -5.89 -16.14
N LEU A 216 -11.49 -6.58 -15.58
CA LEU A 216 -12.41 -7.38 -16.38
C LEU A 216 -13.22 -6.54 -17.36
N THR A 217 -13.77 -5.39 -16.94
CA THR A 217 -14.46 -4.47 -17.86
C THR A 217 -13.51 -3.97 -18.93
N SER A 218 -12.30 -3.54 -18.55
CA SER A 218 -11.29 -3.00 -19.46
C SER A 218 -10.85 -4.02 -20.53
N ALA A 219 -10.84 -5.31 -20.16
CA ALA A 219 -10.54 -6.42 -21.07
C ALA A 219 -11.76 -6.93 -21.87
N GLY A 220 -12.96 -6.39 -21.64
CA GLY A 220 -14.20 -6.88 -22.26
C GLY A 220 -14.66 -8.25 -21.76
N LEU A 221 -14.29 -8.60 -20.51
CA LEU A 221 -14.51 -9.92 -19.91
C LEU A 221 -15.50 -9.91 -18.74
N ILE A 222 -15.99 -8.75 -18.29
CA ILE A 222 -16.87 -8.66 -17.11
C ILE A 222 -18.12 -9.56 -17.23
N ASN A 223 -18.76 -9.57 -18.40
CA ASN A 223 -19.95 -10.40 -18.67
C ASN A 223 -19.64 -11.90 -18.83
N LYS A 224 -18.36 -12.29 -18.86
CA LYS A 224 -17.93 -13.70 -18.90
C LYS A 224 -17.62 -14.26 -17.51
N SER A 225 -17.61 -13.41 -16.48
CA SER A 225 -17.39 -13.87 -15.12
C SER A 225 -18.71 -14.26 -14.47
N ASN A 226 -18.76 -15.45 -13.87
CA ASN A 226 -19.86 -15.89 -13.00
C ASN A 226 -19.58 -15.59 -11.52
N GLN A 227 -18.55 -14.79 -11.22
CA GLN A 227 -18.15 -14.46 -9.86
C GLN A 227 -18.94 -13.25 -9.35
N SER A 228 -19.22 -13.25 -8.04
CA SER A 228 -19.64 -12.04 -7.33
C SER A 228 -18.41 -11.25 -6.88
N PHE A 229 -18.50 -9.92 -6.87
CA PHE A 229 -17.40 -9.03 -6.50
C PHE A 229 -17.83 -8.11 -5.37
N ASP A 230 -16.95 -7.92 -4.38
CA ASP A 230 -17.11 -6.86 -3.38
C ASP A 230 -16.70 -5.49 -3.95
N GLY A 231 -15.76 -5.49 -4.89
CA GLY A 231 -15.32 -4.30 -5.62
C GLY A 231 -16.32 -3.85 -6.68
N VAL A 232 -16.21 -2.59 -7.10
CA VAL A 232 -17.00 -2.03 -8.20
C VAL A 232 -16.09 -1.64 -9.37
N ASP A 233 -16.67 -1.62 -10.55
CA ASP A 233 -15.97 -1.16 -11.76
C ASP A 233 -15.73 0.35 -11.72
N LEU A 234 -14.46 0.75 -11.86
CA LEU A 234 -14.01 2.15 -11.85
C LEU A 234 -14.03 2.80 -13.25
N THR A 235 -14.32 2.08 -14.32
CA THR A 235 -14.35 2.67 -15.67
C THR A 235 -15.33 3.85 -15.85
N PRO A 236 -16.42 4.03 -15.07
CA PRO A 236 -17.16 5.28 -15.08
C PRO A 236 -16.32 6.51 -14.70
N LEU A 237 -15.42 6.39 -13.73
CA LEU A 237 -14.52 7.47 -13.30
C LEU A 237 -13.58 7.92 -14.44
N PHE A 238 -13.19 7.00 -15.34
CA PHE A 238 -12.33 7.32 -16.49
C PHE A 238 -12.97 8.33 -17.44
N LYS A 239 -14.30 8.44 -17.40
CA LYS A 239 -15.12 9.34 -18.22
C LYS A 239 -15.67 10.51 -17.40
N ASN A 240 -15.04 10.84 -16.26
CA ASN A 240 -15.48 11.87 -15.32
C ASN A 240 -16.95 11.69 -14.86
N LYS A 241 -17.42 10.44 -14.75
CA LYS A 241 -18.73 10.13 -14.17
C LYS A 241 -18.57 9.74 -12.71
N GLU A 242 -19.60 9.99 -11.91
CA GLU A 242 -19.60 9.60 -10.51
C GLU A 242 -19.94 8.11 -10.33
N LEU A 243 -19.36 7.51 -9.29
CA LEU A 243 -19.82 6.23 -8.77
C LEU A 243 -20.90 6.46 -7.72
N LYS A 244 -21.80 5.49 -7.57
CA LYS A 244 -22.77 5.51 -6.46
C LYS A 244 -22.02 5.47 -5.12
N GLU A 245 -22.51 6.26 -4.15
CA GLU A 245 -22.00 6.17 -2.78
C GLU A 245 -22.19 4.74 -2.25
N ARG A 246 -21.17 4.27 -1.53
CA ARG A 246 -21.16 2.95 -0.90
C ARG A 246 -20.29 2.99 0.34
N SER A 247 -20.45 1.97 1.17
CA SER A 247 -19.60 1.74 2.33
C SER A 247 -18.36 0.96 1.94
N LEU A 248 -17.22 1.37 2.49
CA LEU A 248 -15.94 0.67 2.39
C LEU A 248 -15.62 0.05 3.75
N PHE A 249 -15.14 -1.19 3.75
CA PHE A 249 -14.94 -1.96 4.96
C PHE A 249 -13.51 -2.50 5.05
N TRP A 250 -13.01 -2.59 6.28
CA TRP A 250 -11.77 -3.24 6.63
C TRP A 250 -12.00 -4.12 7.85
N HIS A 251 -11.43 -5.32 7.81
CA HIS A 251 -11.45 -6.25 8.94
C HIS A 251 -10.04 -6.78 9.16
N PHE A 252 -9.47 -6.51 10.33
CA PHE A 252 -8.13 -6.93 10.67
C PHE A 252 -8.12 -7.52 12.10
N PRO A 253 -8.57 -8.78 12.26
CA PRO A 253 -8.72 -9.44 13.56
C PRO A 253 -7.35 -9.95 14.09
N HIS A 254 -6.29 -9.18 13.88
CA HIS A 254 -4.92 -9.58 14.15
C HIS A 254 -4.14 -8.48 14.86
N TYR A 255 -3.23 -8.90 15.74
CA TYR A 255 -2.15 -8.06 16.21
C TYR A 255 -1.10 -7.88 15.11
N HIS A 256 -0.42 -6.74 15.12
CA HIS A 256 0.68 -6.47 14.19
C HIS A 256 1.88 -5.88 14.92
N GLY A 257 3.09 -6.11 14.38
CA GLY A 257 4.34 -5.59 14.94
C GLY A 257 4.46 -4.05 14.96
N SER A 258 3.51 -3.36 14.32
CA SER A 258 3.33 -1.90 14.44
C SER A 258 2.63 -1.46 15.74
N GLY A 259 2.17 -2.43 16.54
CA GLY A 259 1.41 -2.23 17.78
C GLY A 259 -0.08 -1.98 17.58
N ASN A 260 -0.60 -2.21 16.37
CA ASN A 260 -2.03 -2.31 16.14
C ASN A 260 -2.64 -3.49 16.89
N ARG A 261 -3.90 -3.31 17.31
CA ARG A 261 -4.73 -4.29 18.00
C ARG A 261 -5.86 -4.75 17.06
N PRO A 262 -6.41 -5.97 17.26
CA PRO A 262 -7.52 -6.46 16.44
C PRO A 262 -8.65 -5.42 16.33
N SER A 263 -9.04 -5.09 15.10
CA SER A 263 -10.02 -4.05 14.82
C SER A 263 -10.75 -4.24 13.50
N SER A 264 -11.86 -3.53 13.34
CA SER A 264 -12.60 -3.39 12.09
C SER A 264 -12.95 -1.94 11.84
N SER A 265 -13.11 -1.56 10.57
CA SER A 265 -13.48 -0.20 10.20
C SER A 265 -14.49 -0.18 9.06
N ILE A 266 -15.34 0.84 9.08
CA ILE A 266 -16.24 1.22 7.98
C ILE A 266 -16.03 2.69 7.66
N ARG A 267 -15.99 3.03 6.38
CA ARG A 267 -16.11 4.41 5.87
C ARG A 267 -17.34 4.51 4.98
N LYS A 268 -18.19 5.50 5.25
CA LYS A 268 -19.36 5.83 4.43
C LYS A 268 -19.49 7.35 4.29
N GLY A 269 -19.41 7.83 3.06
CA GLY A 269 -19.31 9.27 2.77
C GLY A 269 -18.12 9.89 3.49
N LEU A 270 -18.40 10.90 4.32
CA LEU A 270 -17.38 11.66 5.07
C LEU A 270 -17.00 11.01 6.41
N PHE A 271 -17.79 10.05 6.90
CA PHE A 271 -17.60 9.48 8.22
C PHE A 271 -16.85 8.15 8.16
N LYS A 272 -16.02 7.92 9.17
CA LYS A 272 -15.30 6.67 9.38
C LYS A 272 -15.43 6.23 10.83
N LEU A 273 -15.74 4.96 11.03
CA LEU A 273 -15.78 4.32 12.34
C LEU A 273 -14.67 3.27 12.43
N ILE A 274 -14.01 3.18 13.58
CA ILE A 274 -13.09 2.09 13.92
C ILE A 274 -13.60 1.42 15.21
N ARG A 275 -13.78 0.11 15.18
CA ARG A 275 -14.11 -0.73 16.34
C ARG A 275 -12.89 -1.50 16.81
N TRP A 276 -12.56 -1.39 18.09
CA TRP A 276 -11.47 -2.10 18.74
C TRP A 276 -12.01 -3.29 19.53
N TYR A 277 -11.49 -4.50 19.28
CA TYR A 277 -12.04 -5.71 19.88
C TYR A 277 -11.52 -5.99 21.30
N GLU A 278 -10.37 -5.43 21.69
CA GLU A 278 -9.84 -5.65 23.04
C GLU A 278 -10.71 -5.04 24.14
N ASP A 279 -11.22 -3.84 23.93
CA ASP A 279 -11.97 -3.06 24.92
C ASP A 279 -13.41 -2.74 24.46
N GLY A 280 -13.79 -3.15 23.25
CA GLY A 280 -15.09 -2.88 22.65
C GLY A 280 -15.30 -1.41 22.28
N SER A 281 -14.27 -0.56 22.36
CA SER A 281 -14.40 0.87 22.06
C SER A 281 -14.62 1.10 20.56
N GLU A 282 -15.34 2.19 20.26
CA GLU A 282 -15.55 2.66 18.89
C GLU A 282 -15.15 4.13 18.79
N GLU A 283 -14.32 4.45 17.80
CA GLU A 283 -13.93 5.81 17.45
C GLU A 283 -14.66 6.24 16.17
N LEU A 284 -15.14 7.48 16.10
CA LEU A 284 -15.83 8.05 14.95
C LEU A 284 -15.15 9.35 14.50
N TYR A 285 -14.81 9.44 13.22
CA TYR A 285 -14.13 10.59 12.64
C TYR A 285 -14.89 11.14 11.43
N ASN A 286 -14.80 12.46 11.22
CA ASN A 286 -15.23 13.12 9.98
C ASN A 286 -14.02 13.47 9.13
N LEU A 287 -13.74 12.68 8.11
CA LEU A 287 -12.53 12.77 7.30
C LEU A 287 -12.47 14.02 6.40
N LYS A 288 -13.58 14.74 6.23
CA LYS A 288 -13.59 16.02 5.49
C LYS A 288 -12.91 17.13 6.29
N THR A 289 -13.15 17.14 7.61
CA THR A 289 -12.68 18.20 8.52
C THR A 289 -11.52 17.75 9.40
N ASP A 290 -11.33 16.44 9.55
CA ASP A 290 -10.32 15.83 10.41
C ASP A 290 -9.67 14.61 9.71
N LEU A 291 -8.85 14.90 8.70
CA LEU A 291 -8.09 13.87 7.99
C LEU A 291 -7.01 13.21 8.89
N SER A 292 -6.62 13.89 9.96
CA SER A 292 -5.64 13.42 10.95
C SER A 292 -6.26 12.51 12.01
N GLU A 293 -7.58 12.31 12.02
CA GLU A 293 -8.30 11.46 12.97
C GLU A 293 -7.92 11.77 14.44
N GLU A 294 -7.86 13.06 14.77
CA GLU A 294 -7.45 13.55 16.08
C GLU A 294 -8.66 13.80 17.01
N ASN A 295 -9.85 14.00 16.45
CA ASN A 295 -11.06 14.38 17.19
C ASN A 295 -12.11 13.28 17.13
N ASP A 296 -12.14 12.42 18.14
CA ASP A 296 -13.16 11.37 18.23
C ASP A 296 -14.55 11.95 18.54
N LEU A 297 -15.48 11.75 17.59
CA LEU A 297 -16.87 12.19 17.64
C LEU A 297 -17.81 11.11 18.18
N SER A 298 -17.32 9.95 18.60
CA SER A 298 -18.13 8.78 18.99
C SER A 298 -19.19 9.10 20.06
N LYS A 299 -18.83 9.94 21.04
CA LYS A 299 -19.72 10.39 22.12
C LYS A 299 -20.65 11.53 21.71
N VAL A 300 -20.14 12.46 20.90
CA VAL A 300 -20.87 13.68 20.51
C VAL A 300 -21.90 13.38 19.42
N ASN A 301 -21.58 12.47 18.50
CA ASN A 301 -22.46 12.05 17.41
C ASN A 301 -22.85 10.56 17.56
N ALA A 302 -23.49 10.25 18.68
CA ALA A 302 -23.87 8.89 19.04
C ALA A 302 -24.81 8.23 18.01
N SER A 303 -25.68 9.01 17.35
CA SER A 303 -26.58 8.52 16.31
C SER A 303 -25.79 8.02 15.08
N LYS A 304 -24.86 8.82 14.55
CA LYS A 304 -24.02 8.40 13.41
C LYS A 304 -23.09 7.25 13.78
N ARG A 305 -22.55 7.24 15.01
CA ARG A 305 -21.78 6.09 15.52
C ARG A 305 -22.60 4.80 15.47
N ALA A 306 -23.82 4.83 16.01
CA ALA A 306 -24.71 3.66 16.04
C ALA A 306 -25.10 3.19 14.63
N GLU A 307 -25.38 4.11 13.70
CA GLU A 307 -25.64 3.80 12.29
C GLU A 307 -24.50 3.00 11.67
N LEU A 308 -23.27 3.53 11.72
CA LEU A 308 -22.10 2.87 11.12
C LEU A 308 -21.72 1.58 11.86
N SER A 309 -21.89 1.56 13.18
CA SER A 309 -21.65 0.38 14.02
C SER A 309 -22.56 -0.78 13.64
N ASN A 310 -23.85 -0.51 13.40
CA ASN A 310 -24.82 -1.51 12.95
C ASN A 310 -24.51 -2.01 11.54
N GLU A 311 -24.16 -1.10 10.61
CA GLU A 311 -23.80 -1.47 9.24
C GLU A 311 -22.51 -2.32 9.18
N LEU A 312 -21.49 -1.95 9.97
CA LEU A 312 -20.27 -2.74 10.11
C LEU A 312 -20.56 -4.14 10.67
N SER A 313 -21.39 -4.24 11.71
CA SER A 313 -21.79 -5.53 12.28
C SER A 313 -22.55 -6.41 11.28
N HIS A 314 -23.42 -5.81 10.46
CA HIS A 314 -24.13 -6.52 9.41
C HIS A 314 -23.17 -7.06 8.36
N TRP A 315 -22.25 -6.22 7.87
CA TRP A 315 -21.25 -6.62 6.88
C TRP A 315 -20.36 -7.75 7.39
N LEU A 316 -19.82 -7.64 8.61
CA LEU A 316 -18.98 -8.67 9.24
C LEU A 316 -19.70 -10.02 9.31
N LYS A 317 -20.99 -10.01 9.66
CA LYS A 317 -21.80 -11.23 9.71
C LYS A 317 -22.03 -11.80 8.31
N SER A 318 -22.41 -10.96 7.34
CA SER A 318 -22.70 -11.41 5.98
C SER A 318 -21.46 -11.90 5.23
N SER A 319 -20.28 -11.38 5.57
CA SER A 319 -19.00 -11.77 4.95
C SER A 319 -18.37 -13.01 5.59
N GLY A 320 -18.97 -13.56 6.66
CA GLY A 320 -18.39 -14.67 7.42
C GLY A 320 -17.07 -14.29 8.11
N ALA A 321 -16.92 -13.04 8.55
CA ALA A 321 -15.69 -12.55 9.18
C ALA A 321 -15.41 -13.29 10.50
N HIS A 322 -14.17 -13.74 10.68
CA HIS A 322 -13.71 -14.36 11.92
C HIS A 322 -13.35 -13.29 12.96
N LEU A 323 -14.01 -13.32 14.12
CA LEU A 323 -13.72 -12.39 15.20
C LEU A 323 -12.61 -12.92 16.11
N PRO A 324 -11.78 -12.04 16.70
CA PRO A 324 -10.83 -12.46 17.72
C PRO A 324 -11.57 -12.97 18.97
N GLU A 325 -11.02 -13.97 19.62
CA GLU A 325 -11.52 -14.51 20.89
C GLU A 325 -10.68 -14.02 22.08
N MET A 326 -11.31 -13.91 23.24
CA MET A 326 -10.61 -13.55 24.46
C MET A 326 -9.66 -14.69 24.87
N ASN A 327 -8.39 -14.35 25.09
CA ASN A 327 -7.41 -15.32 25.56
C ASN A 327 -7.73 -15.68 27.02
N GLN A 328 -8.15 -16.91 27.27
CA GLN A 328 -8.52 -17.39 28.62
C GLN A 328 -7.33 -17.61 29.55
N ASN A 329 -6.09 -17.49 29.07
CA ASN A 329 -4.88 -17.79 29.83
C ASN A 329 -4.22 -16.56 30.48
N ASN A 330 -4.83 -15.36 30.43
CA ASN A 330 -4.31 -14.13 31.02
C ASN A 330 -5.39 -13.34 31.75
#